data_AF-A0A7S0BPN4-F1
#
_entry.id   AF-A0A7S0BPN4-F1
#
_cell.length_a   1.000
_cell.length_b   1.000
_cell.length_c   1.000
_cell.angle_alpha   90.00
_cell.angle_beta   90.00
_cell.angle_gamma   90.00
#
_symmetry.space_group_name_H-M   'P 1'
#
loop_
_entity.id
_entity.type
_entity.pdbx_description
1 polymer ?
#
loop_
_entity_poly.entity_id
_entity_poly.type
_entity_poly.pdbx_seq_one_letter_code
_entity_poly.pdbx_strand_id
1 'polypeptide(L)'
;LICYLSEHGFDHAISPKLLSNPTSKDFQHILIFLLRQIDPSYSFQTRLEDDVRAVYKQLGYPFPISKSSLHAVGSPHTWPALLGALAWLLELLTYDEAASNKQLESEELDAEAQGNRIFFDYLERTYDSFLGGDDNFEKLDQEL
;
A
#
# COMPACT_ATOMS: atom_id res chain seq x y z
N LEU A 1 8.64 1.77 11.91
CA LEU A 1 9.36 2.16 10.68
C LEU A 1 10.55 1.26 10.38
N ILE A 2 11.63 1.25 11.19
CA ILE A 2 12.82 0.43 10.90
C ILE A 2 12.49 -1.07 10.78
N CYS A 3 11.72 -1.62 11.73
CA CYS A 3 11.36 -3.05 11.71
C CYS A 3 10.59 -3.41 10.43
N TYR A 4 9.49 -2.68 10.14
CA TYR A 4 8.69 -2.88 8.95
C TYR A 4 9.50 -2.78 7.64
N LEU A 5 10.33 -1.75 7.49
CA LEU A 5 11.16 -1.61 6.31
C LEU A 5 12.16 -2.77 6.16
N SER A 6 12.70 -3.30 7.27
CA SER A 6 13.59 -4.46 7.25
C SER A 6 12.85 -5.77 6.95
N GLU A 7 11.61 -5.92 7.42
CA GLU A 7 10.78 -7.11 7.23
C GLU A 7 10.27 -7.22 5.79
N HIS A 8 9.93 -6.10 5.16
CA HIS A 8 9.41 -6.04 3.79
C HIS A 8 10.49 -5.92 2.71
N GLY A 9 11.78 -6.09 3.06
CA GLY A 9 12.87 -6.18 2.10
C GLY A 9 13.32 -4.85 1.50
N PHE A 10 13.40 -3.78 2.29
CA PHE A 10 13.93 -2.51 1.81
C PHE A 10 15.41 -2.62 1.41
N ASP A 11 15.72 -2.30 0.16
CA ASP A 11 17.04 -2.54 -0.47
C ASP A 11 18.18 -1.65 0.08
N HIS A 12 17.87 -0.62 0.86
CA HIS A 12 18.89 0.33 1.35
C HIS A 12 19.22 0.10 2.82
N ALA A 13 20.48 0.32 3.19
CA ALA A 13 20.96 0.15 4.56
C ALA A 13 20.22 1.08 5.54
N ILE A 14 19.30 0.50 6.33
CA ILE A 14 18.57 1.23 7.36
C ILE A 14 19.42 1.25 8.61
N SER A 15 19.78 2.44 9.06
CA SER A 15 20.37 2.63 10.39
C SER A 15 19.58 3.67 11.17
N PRO A 16 19.55 3.59 12.51
CA PRO A 16 18.97 4.66 13.34
C PRO A 16 19.60 6.04 13.07
N LYS A 17 20.86 6.07 12.60
CA LYS A 17 21.54 7.30 12.19
C LYS A 17 20.93 7.92 10.93
N LEU A 18 20.45 7.11 9.99
CA LEU A 18 19.74 7.58 8.79
C LEU A 18 18.44 8.31 9.17
N LEU A 19 17.69 7.75 10.12
CA LEU A 19 16.48 8.39 10.66
C LEU A 19 16.76 9.57 11.60
N SER A 20 18.02 9.82 11.97
CA SER A 20 18.38 10.99 12.79
C SER A 20 18.61 12.23 11.92
N ASN A 21 19.23 12.07 10.74
CA ASN A 21 19.49 13.14 9.78
C ASN A 21 19.41 12.59 8.34
N PRO A 22 18.20 12.39 7.81
CA PRO A 22 18.04 11.83 6.47
C PRO A 22 18.33 12.88 5.40
N THR A 23 18.82 12.42 4.25
CA THR A 23 18.84 13.26 3.05
C THR A 23 17.46 13.27 2.38
N SER A 24 17.21 14.24 1.51
CA SER A 24 15.97 14.28 0.71
C SER A 24 15.81 13.03 -0.17
N LYS A 25 16.92 12.38 -0.58
CA LYS A 25 16.88 11.13 -1.33
C LYS A 25 16.49 9.94 -0.45
N ASP A 26 16.96 9.89 0.79
CA ASP A 26 16.61 8.81 1.72
C ASP A 26 15.10 8.83 2.02
N PHE A 27 14.56 10.02 2.28
CA PHE A 27 13.12 10.19 2.45
C PHE A 27 12.32 9.75 1.21
N GLN A 28 12.81 10.10 0.02
CA GLN A 28 12.18 9.65 -1.23
C GLN A 28 12.16 8.15 -1.36
N HIS A 29 13.29 7.49 -1.14
CA HIS A 29 13.39 6.04 -1.24
C HIS A 29 12.47 5.35 -0.23
N ILE A 30 12.45 5.83 1.02
CA ILE A 30 11.56 5.30 2.05
C ILE A 30 10.10 5.49 1.65
N LEU A 31 9.72 6.69 1.20
CA LEU A 31 8.34 6.98 0.83
C LEU A 31 7.88 6.18 -0.39
N ILE A 32 8.69 6.09 -1.45
CA ILE A 32 8.39 5.26 -2.63
C ILE A 32 8.22 3.81 -2.23
N PHE A 33 9.11 3.29 -1.38
CA PHE A 33 9.02 1.91 -0.93
C PHE A 33 7.71 1.64 -0.19
N LEU A 34 7.30 2.52 0.71
CA LEU A 34 6.02 2.39 1.43
C LEU A 34 4.83 2.48 0.46
N LEU A 35 4.86 3.42 -0.50
CA LEU A 35 3.78 3.55 -1.49
C LEU A 35 3.71 2.35 -2.43
N ARG A 36 4.83 1.68 -2.70
CA ARG A 36 4.87 0.44 -3.49
C ARG A 36 4.24 -0.77 -2.80
N GLN A 37 4.07 -0.72 -1.48
CA GLN A 37 3.27 -1.73 -0.77
C GLN A 37 1.77 -1.57 -1.07
N ILE A 38 1.31 -0.36 -1.43
CA ILE A 38 -0.07 -0.09 -1.84
C ILE A 38 -0.26 -0.34 -3.34
N ASP A 39 0.64 0.22 -4.16
CA ASP A 39 0.62 0.08 -5.61
C ASP A 39 2.03 -0.34 -6.10
N PRO A 40 2.22 -1.61 -6.47
CA PRO A 40 3.52 -2.11 -6.93
C PRO A 40 4.11 -1.34 -8.12
N SER A 41 3.28 -0.67 -8.92
CA SER A 41 3.69 0.11 -10.10
C SER A 41 4.01 1.58 -9.78
N TYR A 42 3.90 1.98 -8.51
CA TYR A 42 4.02 3.38 -8.12
C TYR A 42 5.40 3.96 -8.43
N SER A 43 5.37 5.12 -9.11
CA SER A 43 6.52 5.96 -9.40
C SER A 43 6.08 7.43 -9.42
N PHE A 44 6.97 8.33 -9.01
CA PHE A 44 6.71 9.78 -9.12
C PHE A 44 6.65 10.18 -10.60
N GLN A 45 5.56 10.83 -10.99
CA GLN A 45 5.31 11.25 -12.37
C GLN A 45 5.72 12.69 -12.64
N THR A 46 5.69 13.54 -11.60
CA THR A 46 6.00 14.96 -11.74
C THR A 46 7.08 15.40 -10.76
N ARG A 47 6.88 16.53 -10.07
CA ARG A 47 7.74 16.98 -9.00
C ARG A 47 7.28 16.32 -7.70
N LEU A 48 8.25 15.74 -6.99
CA LEU A 48 8.05 15.13 -5.67
C LEU A 48 7.10 15.91 -4.78
N GLU A 49 7.29 17.23 -4.62
CA GLU A 49 6.46 17.98 -3.67
C GLU A 49 4.97 17.99 -4.01
N ASP A 50 4.64 17.94 -5.30
CA ASP A 50 3.28 17.99 -5.79
C ASP A 50 2.68 16.58 -5.72
N ASP A 51 3.43 15.55 -6.11
CA ASP A 51 3.01 14.15 -6.01
C ASP A 51 2.80 13.72 -4.54
N VAL A 52 3.75 14.02 -3.65
CA VAL A 52 3.64 13.68 -2.22
C VAL A 52 2.40 14.32 -1.59
N ARG A 53 2.12 15.60 -1.87
CA ARG A 53 0.91 16.24 -1.35
C ARG A 53 -0.37 15.63 -1.94
N ALA A 54 -0.37 15.29 -3.22
CA ALA A 54 -1.52 14.67 -3.87
C ALA A 54 -1.82 13.30 -3.25
N VAL A 55 -0.80 12.46 -3.08
CA VAL A 55 -0.94 11.11 -2.52
C VAL A 55 -1.41 11.14 -1.08
N TYR A 56 -0.77 11.93 -0.21
CA TYR A 56 -1.21 12.02 1.19
C TYR A 56 -2.63 12.58 1.32
N LYS A 57 -3.04 13.49 0.44
CA LYS A 57 -4.43 13.98 0.39
C LYS A 57 -5.41 12.90 -0.05
N GLN A 58 -5.06 12.09 -1.04
CA GLN A 58 -5.89 10.98 -1.52
C GLN A 58 -6.04 9.88 -0.46
N LEU A 59 -4.96 9.61 0.29
CA LEU A 59 -4.98 8.66 1.42
C LEU A 59 -5.70 9.22 2.66
N GLY A 60 -6.17 10.48 2.64
CA GLY A 60 -6.92 11.07 3.74
C GLY A 60 -6.06 11.55 4.91
N TYR A 61 -4.77 11.85 4.68
CA TYR A 61 -3.88 12.36 5.73
C TYR A 61 -4.37 13.71 6.26
N PRO A 62 -4.60 13.85 7.58
CA PRO A 62 -5.28 15.02 8.14
C PRO A 62 -4.39 16.26 8.29
N PHE A 63 -3.06 16.13 8.19
CA PHE A 63 -2.12 17.23 8.41
C PHE A 63 -1.52 17.74 7.09
N PRO A 64 -1.44 19.06 6.87
CA PRO A 64 -0.88 19.60 5.64
C PRO A 64 0.65 19.41 5.58
N ILE A 65 1.15 18.82 4.50
CA ILE A 65 2.58 18.74 4.21
C ILE A 65 2.97 19.94 3.35
N SER A 66 3.87 20.80 3.83
CA SER A 66 4.27 22.01 3.09
C SER A 66 5.38 21.75 2.06
N LYS A 67 5.46 22.56 0.98
CA LYS A 67 6.56 22.49 0.00
C LYS A 67 7.92 22.70 0.64
N SER A 68 8.03 23.69 1.52
CA SER A 68 9.27 24.01 2.23
C SER A 68 9.72 22.85 3.12
N SER A 69 8.78 22.11 3.72
CA SER A 69 9.10 20.91 4.47
C SER A 69 9.79 19.86 3.60
N LEU A 70 9.31 19.65 2.38
CA LEU A 70 9.86 18.66 1.44
C LEU A 70 11.19 19.09 0.81
N HIS A 71 11.51 20.39 0.82
CA HIS A 71 12.85 20.88 0.47
C HIS A 71 13.85 20.71 1.61
N ALA A 72 13.41 20.83 2.85
CA ALA A 72 14.24 20.82 4.05
C ALA A 72 14.03 19.56 4.91
N VAL A 73 13.96 18.39 4.26
CA VAL A 73 13.58 17.13 4.93
C VAL A 73 14.46 16.78 6.13
N GLY A 74 15.77 17.01 6.02
CA GLY A 74 16.74 16.77 7.10
C GLY A 74 16.86 17.88 8.14
N SER A 75 16.03 18.93 8.08
CA SER A 75 16.05 20.00 9.07
C SER A 75 15.50 19.53 10.42
N PRO A 76 16.14 19.83 11.57
CA PRO A 76 15.69 19.42 12.90
C PRO A 76 14.25 19.82 13.24
N HIS A 77 13.74 20.91 12.66
CA HIS A 77 12.38 21.40 12.90
C HIS A 77 11.33 20.81 11.95
N THR A 78 11.78 20.21 10.84
CA THR A 78 10.91 19.71 9.77
C THR A 78 10.82 18.20 9.78
N TRP A 79 11.95 17.54 10.07
CA TRP A 79 12.06 16.10 10.09
C TRP A 79 11.05 15.41 11.02
N PRO A 80 10.78 15.89 12.26
CA PRO A 80 9.80 15.24 13.12
C PRO A 80 8.39 15.16 12.51
N ALA A 81 7.96 16.20 11.79
CA ALA A 81 6.65 16.23 11.14
C ALA A 81 6.60 15.26 9.95
N LEU A 82 7.65 15.20 9.13
CA LEU A 82 7.73 14.28 7.99
C LEU A 82 7.88 12.82 8.43
N LEU A 83 8.65 12.56 9.49
CA LEU A 83 8.74 11.26 10.11
C LEU A 83 7.39 10.80 10.66
N GLY A 84 6.62 11.72 11.26
CA GLY A 84 5.23 11.46 11.67
C GLY A 84 4.34 11.07 10.48
N ALA A 85 4.49 11.73 9.32
CA ALA A 85 3.77 11.36 8.11
C ALA A 85 4.16 9.98 7.56
N LEU A 86 5.44 9.59 7.65
CA LEU A 86 5.90 8.24 7.31
C LEU A 86 5.39 7.19 8.30
N ALA A 87 5.38 7.50 9.59
CA ALA A 87 4.87 6.61 10.62
C ALA A 87 3.36 6.37 10.45
N TRP A 88 2.60 7.41 10.15
CA TRP A 88 1.18 7.29 9.84
C TRP A 88 0.92 6.41 8.62
N LEU A 89 1.71 6.57 7.55
CA LEU A 89 1.58 5.73 6.35
C LEU A 89 1.87 4.25 6.68
N LEU A 90 2.87 3.99 7.53
CA LEU A 90 3.16 2.65 7.99
C LEU A 90 2.03 2.07 8.85
N GLU A 91 1.46 2.85 9.76
CA GLU A 91 0.30 2.39 10.55
C GLU A 91 -0.86 2.01 9.65
N LEU A 92 -1.11 2.79 8.59
CA LEU A 92 -2.12 2.49 7.58
C LEU A 92 -1.85 1.15 6.88
N LEU A 93 -0.62 0.90 6.43
CA LEU A 93 -0.22 -0.37 5.81
C LEU A 93 -0.39 -1.56 6.77
N THR A 94 0.08 -1.43 8.02
CA THR A 94 -0.05 -2.51 9.00
C THR A 94 -1.51 -2.80 9.35
N TYR A 95 -2.37 -1.78 9.33
CA TYR A 95 -3.80 -1.96 9.53
C TYR A 95 -4.44 -2.70 8.35
N ASP A 96 -4.06 -2.35 7.11
CA ASP A 96 -4.56 -3.00 5.89
C ASP A 96 -4.17 -4.49 5.83
N GLU A 97 -2.91 -4.81 6.17
CA GLU A 97 -2.44 -6.19 6.30
C GLU A 97 -3.22 -6.96 7.38
N ALA A 98 -3.42 -6.36 8.55
CA ALA A 98 -4.16 -6.98 9.65
C ALA A 98 -5.65 -7.16 9.31
N ALA A 99 -6.25 -6.22 8.59
CA ALA A 99 -7.63 -6.31 8.13
C ALA A 99 -7.80 -7.44 7.10
N SER A 100 -6.89 -7.51 6.12
CA SER A 100 -6.85 -8.58 5.12
C SER A 100 -6.69 -9.96 5.75
N ASN A 101 -5.79 -10.11 6.72
CA ASN A 101 -5.59 -11.37 7.44
C ASN A 101 -6.83 -11.77 8.24
N LYS A 102 -7.52 -10.82 8.88
CA LYS A 102 -8.75 -11.11 9.63
C LYS A 102 -9.91 -11.52 8.73
N GLN A 103 -10.04 -10.93 7.54
CA GLN A 103 -11.07 -11.34 6.58
C GLN A 103 -10.91 -12.81 6.17
N LEU A 104 -9.67 -13.30 6.07
CA LEU A 104 -9.38 -14.70 5.77
C LEU A 104 -9.68 -15.64 6.96
N GLU A 105 -9.58 -15.16 8.19
CA GLU A 105 -9.85 -15.96 9.40
C GLU A 105 -11.33 -15.96 9.84
N SER A 106 -12.10 -14.94 9.47
CA SER A 106 -13.47 -14.72 9.96
C SER A 106 -14.60 -15.37 9.14
N GLU A 107 -14.31 -16.34 8.29
CA GLU A 107 -15.31 -16.99 7.43
C GLU A 107 -16.17 -18.03 8.17
N GLU A 108 -16.89 -17.61 9.21
CA GLU A 108 -18.20 -18.23 9.54
C GLU A 108 -19.27 -17.54 8.69
N LEU A 109 -19.27 -17.84 7.38
CA LEU A 109 -20.23 -17.30 6.44
C LEU A 109 -21.56 -18.04 6.58
N ASP A 110 -22.68 -17.31 6.52
CA ASP A 110 -23.99 -17.95 6.41
C ASP A 110 -24.14 -18.66 5.05
N ALA A 111 -25.13 -19.54 4.94
CA ALA A 111 -25.31 -20.35 3.72
C ALA A 111 -25.56 -19.51 2.45
N GLU A 112 -26.12 -18.30 2.59
CA GLU A 112 -26.37 -17.39 1.46
C GLU A 112 -25.07 -16.71 1.01
N ALA A 113 -24.23 -16.25 1.95
CA ALA A 113 -22.91 -15.72 1.69
C ALA A 113 -21.97 -16.79 1.09
N GLN A 114 -22.08 -18.04 1.55
CA GLN A 114 -21.31 -19.16 0.98
C GLN A 114 -21.76 -19.48 -0.45
N GLY A 115 -23.07 -19.49 -0.73
CA GLY A 115 -23.59 -19.66 -2.08
C GLY A 115 -23.17 -18.53 -3.02
N ASN A 116 -23.21 -17.28 -2.55
CA ASN A 116 -22.73 -16.13 -3.32
C ASN A 116 -21.24 -16.22 -3.63
N ARG A 117 -20.41 -16.65 -2.67
CA ARG A 117 -18.97 -16.84 -2.90
C ARG A 117 -18.68 -17.85 -4.00
N ILE A 118 -19.34 -19.01 -3.98
CA ILE A 118 -19.18 -20.04 -5.00
C ILE A 118 -19.60 -19.50 -6.37
N PHE A 119 -20.72 -18.78 -6.43
CA PHE A 119 -21.19 -18.15 -7.66
C PHE A 119 -20.21 -17.08 -8.20
N PHE A 120 -19.65 -16.24 -7.33
CA PHE A 120 -18.67 -15.24 -7.74
C PHE A 120 -17.34 -15.86 -8.20
N ASP A 121 -16.87 -16.93 -7.57
CA ASP A 121 -15.67 -17.68 -8.01
C ASP A 121 -15.87 -18.29 -9.41
N TYR A 122 -17.03 -18.91 -9.63
CA TYR A 122 -17.41 -19.39 -10.96
C TYR A 122 -17.43 -18.25 -11.99
N LEU A 123 -18.03 -17.11 -11.63
CA LEU A 123 -18.18 -15.97 -12.53
C LEU A 123 -16.83 -15.34 -12.87
N GLU A 124 -15.90 -15.25 -11.91
CA GLU A 124 -14.54 -14.78 -12.14
C GLU A 124 -13.79 -15.69 -13.12
N ARG A 125 -13.80 -17.01 -12.88
CA ARG A 125 -13.08 -17.99 -13.70
C ARG A 125 -13.64 -18.11 -15.13
N THR A 126 -14.95 -18.06 -15.27
CA THR A 126 -15.60 -18.06 -16.60
C THR A 126 -15.34 -16.76 -17.34
N TYR A 127 -15.35 -15.61 -16.65
CA TYR A 127 -15.06 -14.32 -17.26
C TYR A 127 -13.60 -14.20 -17.73
N ASP A 128 -12.64 -14.70 -16.95
CA ASP A 128 -11.24 -14.78 -17.36
C ASP A 128 -11.06 -15.65 -18.60
N SER A 129 -11.74 -16.80 -18.66
CA SER A 129 -11.71 -17.71 -19.81
C SER A 129 -12.34 -17.06 -21.05
N PHE A 130 -13.44 -16.35 -20.88
CA PHE A 130 -14.09 -15.57 -21.93
C PHE A 130 -13.19 -14.43 -22.47
N LEU A 131 -12.51 -13.69 -21.59
CA LEU A 131 -11.53 -12.68 -22.00
C LEU A 131 -10.31 -13.30 -22.71
N GLY A 132 -10.00 -14.56 -22.40
CA GLY A 132 -9.04 -15.39 -23.12
C GLY A 132 -9.53 -15.90 -24.48
N GLY A 133 -10.81 -15.70 -24.81
CA GLY A 133 -11.44 -16.13 -26.07
C GLY A 133 -11.96 -17.57 -26.06
N ASP A 134 -12.07 -18.20 -24.89
CA ASP A 134 -12.72 -19.50 -24.72
C ASP A 134 -14.20 -19.32 -24.41
N ASP A 135 -15.06 -20.13 -25.03
CA ASP A 135 -16.52 -20.12 -24.84
C ASP A 135 -17.02 -21.46 -24.24
N ASN A 136 -16.11 -22.36 -23.86
CA ASN A 136 -16.47 -23.65 -23.25
C ASN A 136 -16.27 -23.64 -21.73
N PHE A 137 -17.39 -23.60 -20.99
CA PHE A 137 -17.40 -23.57 -19.52
C PHE A 137 -17.93 -24.85 -18.88
N GLU A 138 -18.15 -25.93 -19.65
CA GLU A 138 -18.76 -27.18 -19.15
C GLU A 138 -18.08 -27.78 -17.91
N LYS A 139 -16.76 -27.55 -17.77
CA LYS A 139 -16.00 -27.99 -16.59
C LYS A 139 -16.29 -27.14 -15.36
N LEU A 140 -16.46 -25.84 -15.54
CA LEU A 140 -16.79 -24.89 -14.48
C LEU A 140 -18.24 -25.03 -14.06
N ASP A 141 -19.14 -25.34 -14.99
CA ASP A 141 -20.57 -25.59 -14.73
C ASP A 141 -20.81 -26.81 -13.84
N GLN A 142 -19.89 -27.78 -13.85
CA GLN A 142 -19.95 -28.97 -12.99
C GLN A 142 -19.44 -28.71 -11.56
N GLU A 143 -18.72 -27.62 -11.35
CA GLU A 143 -18.17 -27.21 -10.05
C GLU A 143 -19.10 -26.27 -9.27
N LEU A 144 -20.16 -25.75 -9.92
CA LEU A 144 -21.23 -24.93 -9.35
C LEU A 144 -22.33 -25.79 -8.70
#